data_AF-A0A839A6I2-F1
#
_entry.id   AF-A0A839A6I2-F1
#
_cell.length_a   1.000
_cell.length_b   1.000
_cell.length_c   1.000
_cell.angle_alpha   90.00
_cell.angle_beta   90.00
_cell.angle_gamma   90.00
#
_symmetry.space_group_name_H-M   'P 1'
#
loop_
_entity.id
_entity.type
_entity.pdbx_description
1 polymer ?
#
loop_
_entity_poly.entity_id
_entity_poly.type
_entity_poly.pdbx_seq_one_letter_code
_entity_poly.pdbx_strand_id
1 'polypeptide(L)' 'MGDIEAMIIAEPTGDVTDASNILIDKGEDFHFVVLRLGQTSSAHQLDEYVSKEASFNFVDIYIELITKFAEGK' A
#
# COMPACT_ATOMS: atom_id res chain seq x y z
N MET A 1 -4.38 -0.04 -21.63
CA MET A 1 -4.70 -0.17 -20.20
C MET A 1 -4.91 -1.65 -19.97
N GLY A 2 -3.81 -2.38 -19.82
CA GLY A 2 -3.84 -3.81 -19.56
C GLY A 2 -4.15 -4.03 -18.08
N ASP A 3 -4.85 -5.10 -17.78
CA ASP A 3 -5.39 -5.45 -16.48
C ASP A 3 -4.39 -5.18 -15.33
N ILE A 4 -4.71 -4.21 -14.48
CA ILE A 4 -4.00 -3.88 -13.23
C ILE A 4 -4.31 -4.93 -12.14
N GLU A 5 -4.89 -6.07 -12.54
CA GLU A 5 -5.29 -7.20 -11.68
C GLU A 5 -4.08 -7.97 -11.16
N ALA A 6 -2.87 -7.68 -11.64
CA ALA A 6 -1.65 -8.15 -11.01
C ALA A 6 -1.11 -7.09 -10.04
N MET A 7 -1.04 -7.48 -8.76
CA MET A 7 -0.07 -7.01 -7.75
C MET A 7 -0.57 -6.11 -6.60
N ILE A 8 -1.82 -6.28 -6.15
CA ILE A 8 -2.18 -5.91 -4.77
C ILE A 8 -2.39 -7.19 -3.98
N ILE A 9 -1.45 -7.53 -3.10
CA ILE A 9 -1.58 -8.63 -2.16
C ILE A 9 -2.08 -8.02 -0.84
N ALA A 10 -3.31 -8.36 -0.44
CA ALA A 10 -3.89 -7.91 0.82
C ALA A 10 -3.53 -8.91 1.92
N GLU A 11 -2.60 -8.53 2.79
CA GLU A 11 -2.17 -9.31 3.94
C GLU A 11 -2.19 -8.45 5.21
N PRO A 12 -2.42 -9.04 6.39
CA PRO A 12 -2.17 -8.34 7.65
C PRO A 12 -0.72 -7.85 7.69
N THR A 13 -0.51 -6.60 8.09
CA THR A 13 0.85 -6.11 8.35
C THR A 13 1.41 -6.87 9.55
N GLY A 14 2.40 -7.74 9.33
CA GLY A 14 3.00 -8.54 10.42
C GLY A 14 3.81 -7.72 11.42
N ASP A 15 4.19 -6.49 11.05
CA ASP A 15 4.98 -5.57 11.86
C ASP A 15 4.14 -4.38 12.34
N VAL A 16 4.53 -3.81 13.48
CA VAL A 16 3.96 -2.56 13.97
C VAL A 16 4.43 -1.40 13.10
N THR A 17 3.49 -0.57 12.67
CA THR A 17 3.76 0.65 11.89
C THR A 17 3.04 1.83 12.55
N ASP A 18 3.47 3.06 12.24
CA ASP A 18 2.80 4.28 12.75
C ASP A 18 1.32 4.36 12.35
N ALA A 19 0.92 3.66 11.29
CA ALA A 19 -0.47 3.52 10.87
C ALA A 19 -1.39 2.91 11.95
N SER A 20 -0.86 2.07 12.84
CA SER A 20 -1.62 1.52 13.96
C SER A 20 -2.17 2.62 14.90
N ASN A 21 -1.46 3.74 15.02
CA ASN A 21 -1.90 4.87 15.83
C ASN A 21 -3.09 5.61 15.20
N ILE A 22 -3.30 5.50 13.88
CA ILE A 22 -4.43 6.12 13.17
C ILE A 22 -5.75 5.39 13.48
N LEU A 23 -5.65 4.10 13.84
CA LEU A 23 -6.79 3.25 14.16
C LEU A 23 -7.27 3.39 15.63
N ILE A 24 -6.53 4.13 16.46
CA ILE A 24 -6.96 4.41 17.84
C ILE A 24 -8.30 5.14 17.81
N ASP A 25 -9.24 4.67 18.63
CA ASP A 25 -10.61 5.18 18.74
C ASP A 25 -11.43 5.13 17.43
N LYS A 26 -11.01 4.31 16.45
CA LYS A 26 -11.78 4.01 15.24
C LYS A 26 -12.59 2.73 15.44
N GLY A 27 -13.86 2.77 15.03
CA GLY A 27 -14.72 1.58 14.99
C GLY A 27 -14.48 0.74 13.73
N GLU A 28 -15.17 -0.40 13.64
CA GLU A 28 -15.04 -1.35 12.52
C GLU A 28 -15.43 -0.75 11.16
N ASP A 29 -16.28 0.30 11.14
CA ASP A 29 -16.72 0.99 9.93
C ASP A 29 -15.66 1.94 9.33
N PHE A 30 -14.50 2.09 9.99
CA PHE A 30 -13.44 2.95 9.50
C PHE A 30 -12.62 2.27 8.41
N HIS A 31 -12.89 2.64 7.16
CA HIS A 31 -12.12 2.16 6.01
C HIS A 31 -10.67 2.66 6.07
N PHE A 32 -9.72 1.73 6.06
CA PHE A 32 -8.30 2.01 6.16
C PHE A 32 -7.46 1.03 5.34
N VAL A 33 -6.38 1.51 4.73
CA VAL A 33 -5.43 0.69 3.97
C VAL A 33 -4.02 1.22 4.16
N VAL A 34 -3.06 0.30 4.29
CA VAL A 34 -1.62 0.60 4.22
C VAL A 34 -1.07 -0.12 3.00
N LEU A 35 -0.50 0.64 2.08
CA LEU A 35 0.16 0.11 0.89
C LEU A 35 1.66 0.36 1.01
N ARG A 36 2.45 -0.65 0.68
CA ARG A 36 3.91 -0.57 0.72
C ARG A 36 4.52 -1.17 -0.53
N LEU A 37 5.69 -0.66 -0.90
CA LEU A 37 6.54 -1.24 -1.92
C LEU A 37 7.68 -2.04 -1.30
N GLY A 38 8.27 -2.91 -2.10
CA GLY A 38 9.42 -3.72 -1.69
C GLY A 38 9.03 -5.10 -1.18
N GLN A 39 10.04 -5.90 -0.88
CA GLN A 39 9.86 -7.27 -0.42
C GLN A 39 10.04 -7.33 1.10
N THR A 40 9.08 -7.93 1.80
CA THR A 40 9.17 -8.12 3.26
C THR A 40 10.44 -8.86 3.66
N SER A 41 10.86 -9.83 2.85
CA SER A 41 12.06 -10.64 3.10
C SER A 41 13.37 -9.83 3.01
N SER A 42 13.38 -8.69 2.31
CA SER A 42 14.57 -7.83 2.19
C SER A 42 14.55 -6.64 3.14
N ALA A 43 13.45 -6.43 3.88
CA ALA A 43 13.35 -5.28 4.79
C ALA A 43 14.43 -5.36 5.89
N HIS A 44 15.05 -4.21 6.19
CA HIS A 44 16.12 -4.08 7.18
C HIS A 44 17.38 -4.91 6.89
N GLN A 45 17.59 -5.32 5.63
CA GLN A 45 18.82 -5.98 5.19
C GLN A 45 19.78 -4.97 4.55
N LEU A 46 21.08 -5.29 4.53
CA LEU A 46 22.12 -4.39 3.97
C LEU A 46 21.93 -4.09 2.49
N ASP A 47 21.30 -5.01 1.76
CA ASP A 47 21.04 -4.98 0.33
C ASP A 47 19.57 -4.77 0.00
N GLU A 48 18.80 -4.15 0.90
CA GLU A 48 17.40 -3.80 0.66
C GLU A 48 17.26 -2.98 -0.63
N TYR A 49 16.35 -3.44 -1.51
CA TYR A 49 16.11 -2.80 -2.80
C TYR A 49 14.63 -2.82 -3.17
N VAL A 50 14.27 -1.96 -4.12
CA VAL A 50 12.96 -1.96 -4.75
C VAL A 50 13.12 -2.03 -6.27
N SER A 51 12.15 -2.67 -6.94
CA SER A 51 12.12 -2.67 -8.40
C SER A 51 11.75 -1.28 -8.91
N LYS A 52 12.51 -0.81 -9.91
CA LYS A 52 12.21 0.44 -10.61
C LYS A 52 10.83 0.40 -11.27
N GLU A 53 10.48 -0.71 -11.88
CA GLU A 53 9.17 -0.92 -12.50
C GLU A 53 8.06 -0.89 -11.46
N ALA A 54 8.25 -1.61 -10.34
CA ALA A 54 7.27 -1.60 -9.24
C ALA A 54 7.06 -0.19 -8.67
N SER A 55 8.11 0.63 -8.64
CA SER A 55 8.01 2.03 -8.21
C SER A 55 7.11 2.87 -9.12
N PHE A 56 7.21 2.70 -10.44
CA PHE A 56 6.31 3.40 -11.38
C PHE A 56 4.87 2.87 -11.28
N ASN A 57 4.68 1.56 -11.22
CA ASN A 57 3.35 0.97 -11.09
C ASN A 57 2.65 1.44 -9.80
N PHE A 58 3.41 1.62 -8.72
CA PHE A 58 2.85 2.15 -7.46
C PHE A 58 2.38 3.59 -7.58
N VAL A 59 3.10 4.43 -8.34
CA VAL A 59 2.68 5.81 -8.60
C VAL A 59 1.36 5.82 -9.36
N ASP A 60 1.21 4.96 -10.36
CA ASP A 60 -0.03 4.83 -11.13
C ASP A 60 -1.20 4.38 -10.24
N ILE A 61 -0.98 3.36 -9.40
CA ILE A 61 -1.98 2.89 -8.41
C ILE A 61 -2.36 4.02 -7.45
N TYR A 62 -1.39 4.77 -6.93
CA TYR A 62 -1.65 5.84 -5.97
C TYR A 62 -2.45 6.98 -6.58
N ILE A 63 -2.14 7.37 -7.83
CA ILE A 63 -2.90 8.37 -8.59
C ILE A 63 -4.33 7.88 -8.79
N GLU A 64 -4.51 6.66 -9.31
CA GLU A 64 -5.84 6.10 -9.59
C GLU A 64 -6.70 5.97 -8.32
N LEU A 65 -6.10 5.52 -7.21
CA LEU A 65 -6.80 5.39 -5.93
C LEU A 65 -7.32 6.75 -5.44
N ILE A 66 -6.46 7.76 -5.45
CA ILE A 66 -6.82 9.09 -4.93
C ILE A 66 -7.80 9.80 -5.84
N THR A 67 -7.64 9.72 -7.17
CA THR A 67 -8.57 10.36 -8.11
C THR A 67 -9.95 9.73 -7.99
N LYS A 68 -10.06 8.39 -8.00
CA LYS A 68 -11.35 7.70 -7.82
C LYS A 68 -11.97 7.99 -6.46
N PHE A 69 -11.18 8.03 -5.39
CA PHE A 69 -11.69 8.36 -4.06
C PHE A 69 -12.19 9.80 -3.98
N ALA A 70 -11.53 10.74 -4.67
CA ALA A 70 -11.96 12.13 -4.75
C ALA A 70 -13.20 12.32 -5.63
N GLU A 71 -13.37 11.54 -6.70
CA GLU A 71 -14.54 11.55 -7.59
C GLU A 71 -15.78 10.87 -6.97
N GLY A 72 -15.57 9.90 -6.07
CA GLY A 72 -16.61 9.22 -5.30
C GLY A 72 -17.12 9.99 -4.07
N LYS A 73 -16.77 11.27 -3.94
CA LYS A 73 -17.31 12.22 -2.97
C LYS A 73 -18.13 13.30 -3.66
#